data_AF-A0A7R7JGL0-F1
#
_entry.id   AF-A0A7R7JGL0-F1
#
_cell.length_a   1.000
_cell.length_b   1.000
_cell.length_c   1.000
_cell.angle_alpha   90.00
_cell.angle_beta   90.00
_cell.angle_gamma   90.00
#
_symmetry.space_group_name_H-M   'P 1'
#
loop_
_entity.id
_entity.type
_entity.pdbx_description
1 polymer ?
#
loop_
_entity_poly.entity_id
_entity_poly.type
_entity_poly.pdbx_seq_one_letter_code
_entity_poly.pdbx_strand_id
1 'polypeptide(L)' 'MGATGSDGPRAALCTIATDVLNGTLDESFALHVDSALGHGAGMAQVRAVLVLVAEFGIAKAWQAYRALESLGGGAH' A
#
# COMPACT_ATOMS: atom_id res chain seq x y z
N MET A 1 -20.20 -15.73 -6.07
CA MET A 1 -18.78 -15.64 -6.45
C MET A 1 -18.32 -14.22 -6.13
N GLY A 2 -17.42 -14.05 -5.16
CA GLY A 2 -16.92 -12.75 -4.69
C GLY A 2 -16.45 -12.88 -3.23
N ALA A 3 -15.17 -12.63 -2.99
CA ALA A 3 -14.37 -13.16 -1.88
C ALA A 3 -14.93 -12.91 -0.47
N THR A 4 -14.71 -13.89 0.40
CA THR A 4 -15.04 -13.91 1.82
C THR A 4 -14.32 -12.79 2.57
N GLY A 5 -15.04 -12.09 3.46
CA GLY A 5 -14.48 -11.14 4.41
C GLY A 5 -13.63 -11.78 5.52
N SER A 6 -12.63 -12.59 5.16
CA SER A 6 -11.69 -13.27 6.07
C SER A 6 -10.31 -12.63 6.11
N ASP A 7 -9.99 -11.79 5.14
CA ASP A 7 -8.64 -11.31 4.94
C ASP A 7 -8.58 -9.91 5.56
N GLY A 8 -8.38 -9.87 6.89
CA GLY A 8 -8.24 -8.63 7.64
C GLY A 8 -7.13 -7.71 7.08
N PRO A 9 -6.90 -6.53 7.67
CA PRO A 9 -6.03 -5.49 7.11
C PRO A 9 -4.62 -5.98 6.71
N ARG A 10 -4.14 -7.06 7.33
CA ARG A 10 -2.90 -7.76 6.98
C ARG A 10 -2.79 -8.15 5.50
N ALA A 11 -3.83 -8.72 4.90
CA ALA A 11 -3.73 -9.20 3.51
C ALA A 11 -3.55 -8.03 2.54
N ALA A 12 -4.35 -6.97 2.71
CA ALA A 12 -4.22 -5.76 1.91
C ALA A 12 -2.84 -5.09 2.11
N LEU A 13 -2.30 -5.08 3.33
CA LEU A 13 -0.93 -4.60 3.60
C LEU A 13 0.15 -5.46 2.89
N CYS A 14 -0.03 -6.78 2.81
CA CYS A 14 0.86 -7.66 2.04
C CYS A 14 0.77 -7.38 0.53
N THR A 15 -0.41 -7.06 0.02
CA THR A 15 -0.59 -6.68 -1.39
C THR A 15 0.14 -5.36 -1.69
N ILE A 16 0.04 -4.36 -0.81
CA ILE A 16 0.82 -3.11 -0.93
C ILE A 16 2.32 -3.41 -0.98
N ALA A 17 2.83 -4.29 -0.10
CA ALA A 17 4.25 -4.66 -0.14
C ALA A 17 4.65 -5.28 -1.49
N THR A 18 3.77 -6.12 -2.06
CA THR A 18 3.95 -6.73 -3.37
C THR A 18 3.99 -5.69 -4.49
N ASP A 19 3.11 -4.68 -4.43
CA ASP A 19 3.12 -3.59 -5.41
C ASP A 19 4.45 -2.83 -5.40
N VAL A 20 4.98 -2.53 -4.23
CA VAL A 20 6.26 -1.83 -4.11
C VAL A 20 7.42 -2.68 -4.63
N LEU A 21 7.44 -3.96 -4.26
CA LEU A 21 8.49 -4.88 -4.71
C LEU A 21 8.45 -5.09 -6.23
N ASN A 22 7.27 -5.06 -6.84
CA ASN A 22 7.08 -5.19 -8.28
C ASN A 22 7.16 -3.86 -9.04
N GLY A 23 7.03 -2.72 -8.35
CA GLY A 23 7.00 -1.39 -8.96
C GLY A 23 5.65 -0.99 -9.57
N THR A 24 4.56 -1.67 -9.22
CA THR A 24 3.18 -1.38 -9.68
C THR A 24 2.55 -0.28 -8.84
N LEU A 25 3.10 0.94 -8.97
CA LEU A 25 2.82 2.10 -8.10
C LEU A 25 1.79 3.10 -8.68
N ASP A 26 0.88 2.61 -9.52
CA ASP A 26 -0.12 3.39 -10.24
C ASP A 26 -1.53 3.19 -9.63
N GLU A 27 -2.56 3.02 -10.47
CA GLU A 27 -3.93 2.81 -10.05
C GLU A 27 -4.09 1.56 -9.16
N SER A 28 -3.32 0.49 -9.42
CA SER A 28 -3.36 -0.73 -8.60
C SER A 28 -2.94 -0.45 -7.15
N PHE A 29 -1.86 0.32 -6.98
CA PHE A 29 -1.36 0.70 -5.66
C PHE A 29 -2.37 1.55 -4.89
N ALA A 30 -3.03 2.51 -5.56
CA ALA A 30 -4.06 3.33 -4.96
C ALA A 30 -5.24 2.47 -4.45
N LEU A 31 -5.71 1.53 -5.28
CA LEU A 31 -6.80 0.61 -4.93
C LEU A 31 -6.43 -0.27 -3.71
N HIS A 32 -5.20 -0.76 -3.63
CA HIS A 32 -4.76 -1.57 -2.50
C HIS A 32 -4.55 -0.76 -1.22
N VAL A 33 -4.12 0.50 -1.32
CA VAL A 33 -4.09 1.44 -0.19
C VAL A 33 -5.50 1.70 0.34
N ASP A 34 -6.45 2.05 -0.53
CA ASP A 34 -7.85 2.28 -0.14
C ASP A 34 -8.49 1.02 0.45
N SER A 35 -8.20 -0.15 -0.14
CA SER A 35 -8.62 -1.44 0.40
C SER A 35 -8.06 -1.70 1.79
N ALA A 36 -6.78 -1.42 2.06
CA ALA A 36 -6.19 -1.59 3.38
C ALA A 36 -6.86 -0.67 4.42
N LEU A 37 -7.12 0.60 4.06
CA LEU A 37 -7.83 1.56 4.89
C LEU A 37 -9.27 1.10 5.16
N GLY A 38 -9.97 0.60 4.12
CA GLY A 38 -11.33 0.05 4.24
C GLY A 38 -11.43 -1.19 5.14
N HIS A 39 -10.36 -1.98 5.24
CA HIS A 39 -10.24 -3.10 6.18
C HIS A 39 -9.74 -2.68 7.59
N GLY A 40 -9.63 -1.38 7.85
CA GLY A 40 -9.27 -0.85 9.17
C GLY A 40 -7.78 -0.70 9.45
N ALA A 41 -6.92 -0.81 8.43
CA ALA A 41 -5.53 -0.41 8.59
C ALA A 41 -5.43 1.11 8.78
N GLY A 42 -4.56 1.56 9.67
CA GLY A 42 -4.19 2.96 9.76
C GLY A 42 -3.14 3.33 8.71
N MET A 43 -3.12 4.60 8.29
CA MET A 43 -2.07 5.12 7.39
C MET A 43 -0.64 4.92 7.95
N ALA A 44 -0.49 4.87 9.28
CA ALA A 44 0.77 4.53 9.92
C ALA A 44 1.25 3.10 9.57
N GLN A 45 0.33 2.14 9.45
CA GLN A 45 0.65 0.76 9.05
C GLN A 45 1.02 0.69 7.57
N VAL A 46 0.35 1.47 6.71
CA VAL A 46 0.72 1.60 5.29
C VAL A 46 2.15 2.15 5.16
N ARG A 47 2.48 3.22 5.89
CA ARG A 47 3.85 3.75 5.92
C ARG A 47 4.86 2.75 6.50
N ALA A 48 4.48 1.98 7.52
CA ALA A 48 5.34 0.94 8.09
C ALA A 48 5.68 -0.16 7.06
N VAL A 49 4.73 -0.52 6.18
CA VAL A 49 5.02 -1.42 5.05
C VAL A 49 6.11 -0.82 4.16
N LEU A 50 6.03 0.46 3.80
CA LEU A 50 7.06 1.11 2.97
C LEU A 50 8.44 1.10 3.62
N VAL A 51 8.51 1.29 4.94
CA VAL A 51 9.76 1.17 5.70
C VAL A 51 10.29 -0.27 5.67
N LEU A 52 9.42 -1.26 5.83
CA LEU A 52 9.79 -2.67 5.74
C LEU A 52 10.37 -3.03 4.36
N VAL A 53 9.72 -2.62 3.26
CA VAL A 53 10.26 -2.93 1.91
C VAL A 53 11.54 -2.18 1.58
N ALA A 54 11.88 -1.11 2.30
CA ALA A 54 13.15 -0.41 2.13
C ALA A 54 14.37 -1.30 2.42
N GLU A 55 14.23 -2.31 3.30
CA GLU A 55 15.27 -3.32 3.56
C GLU A 55 15.64 -4.13 2.30
N PHE A 56 14.70 -4.28 1.37
CA PHE A 56 14.87 -5.03 0.13
C PHE A 56 15.13 -4.13 -1.09
N GLY A 57 15.00 -2.80 -0.93
CA GLY A 57 15.23 -1.86 -2.02
C GLY A 57 14.78 -0.43 -1.69
N ILE A 58 15.70 0.37 -1.18
CA ILE A 58 15.43 1.78 -0.81
C ILE A 58 14.88 2.62 -1.98
N ALA A 59 15.31 2.37 -3.21
CA ALA A 59 14.82 3.09 -4.38
C ALA A 59 13.33 2.81 -4.66
N LYS A 60 12.90 1.55 -4.51
CA LYS A 60 11.50 1.13 -4.68
C LYS A 60 10.62 1.72 -3.58
N ALA A 61 11.09 1.65 -2.32
CA ALA A 61 10.40 2.27 -1.19
C ALA A 61 10.24 3.78 -1.36
N TRP A 62 11.27 4.48 -1.87
CA TRP A 62 11.20 5.91 -2.16
C TRP A 62 10.17 6.24 -3.25
N GLN A 63 10.12 5.46 -4.33
CA GLN A 63 9.11 5.62 -5.38
C GLN A 63 7.69 5.42 -4.80
N ALA A 64 7.50 4.41 -3.96
CA ALA A 64 6.23 4.15 -3.31
C ALA A 64 5.83 5.26 -2.33
N TYR A 65 6.78 5.84 -1.61
CA TYR A 65 6.54 7.00 -0.76
C TYR A 65 6.01 8.19 -1.57
N ARG A 66 6.64 8.49 -2.71
CA ARG A 66 6.16 9.54 -3.62
C ARG A 66 4.78 9.26 -4.18
N ALA A 67 4.50 8.01 -4.55
CA ALA A 67 3.17 7.60 -5.00
C ALA A 67 2.13 7.81 -3.89
N LEU A 68 2.42 7.39 -2.66
CA LEU A 68 1.53 7.56 -1.51
C LEU A 68 1.26 9.04 -1.18
N GLU A 69 2.27 9.91 -1.23
CA GLU A 69 2.10 11.37 -1.06
C GLU A 69 1.22 11.98 -2.15
N SER A 70 1.32 11.50 -3.40
CA SER A 70 0.47 11.98 -4.49
C SER A 70 -1.01 11.62 -4.31
N LEU A 71 -1.32 10.53 -3.61
CA LEU A 71 -2.69 10.16 -3.23
C LEU A 71 -3.25 11.14 -2.19
N GLY A 72 -2.44 11.56 -1.22
CA GLY A 72 -2.82 12.55 -0.20
C GLY A 72 -2.91 13.99 -0.73
N GLY A 73 -2.14 14.32 -1.77
CA GLY A 73 -2.15 15.64 -2.41
C GLY A 73 -3.33 15.89 -3.36
N GLY A 74 -4.15 14.88 -3.66
CA GLY A 74 -5.33 14.97 -4.53
C GLY A 74 -6.66 15.20 -3.80
N ALA A 75 -6.66 15.32 -2.48
CA ALA A 75 -7.86 15.48 -1.66
C ALA A 75 -8.01 16.93 -1.15
N HIS A 76 -8.41 17.84 -2.04
CA HIS A 76 -9.21 19.03 -1.73
C HIS A 76 -10.25 19.23 -2.84
#